data_AF-A0A6J6LUB5-F1
#
_entry.id   AF-A0A6J6LUB5-F1
#
_cell.length_a   1.000
_cell.length_b   1.000
_cell.length_c   1.000
_cell.angle_alpha   90.00
_cell.angle_beta   90.00
_cell.angle_gamma   90.00
#
_symmetry.space_group_name_H-M   'P 1'
#
loop_
_entity.id
_entity.type
_entity.pdbx_description
1 polymer ?
#
loop_
_entity_poly.entity_id
_entity_poly.type
_entity_poly.pdbx_seq_one_letter_code
_entity_poly.pdbx_strand_id
1 'polypeptide(L)'
;MRTRIAAMIANPLLTLALATSSFAATTLLAPAAMAANTTTITFNVVGCDGCTIQPAQWLKGKSGAPYEGKTVTVVNGVATATVPTAKTKGMSFNFTAPWAVNQNALQNIVIQYKGVPAGTLPTRAEALDSTKASGCWAGTKSGNVTIQVNVGRVTMEGFPASVGKGPYPLVYVVPPITAQKVFEPTYKGTIGNQQGALPCEGS
;
A
#
# COMPACT_ATOMS: atom_id res chain seq x y z
N MET A 1 26.98 20.75 -70.71
CA MET A 1 28.08 21.69 -70.31
C MET A 1 27.89 21.92 -68.82
N ARG A 2 28.74 21.60 -67.84
CA ARG A 2 30.13 21.16 -67.65
C ARG A 2 30.14 20.49 -66.26
N THR A 3 30.56 19.24 -66.10
CA THR A 3 31.90 18.77 -65.69
C THR A 3 31.93 18.29 -64.23
N ARG A 4 32.46 17.08 -64.07
CA ARG A 4 32.68 16.26 -62.87
C ARG A 4 33.61 16.95 -61.86
N ILE A 5 33.60 16.51 -60.59
CA ILE A 5 34.81 16.09 -59.83
C ILE A 5 34.37 15.09 -58.75
N ALA A 6 34.96 13.90 -58.81
CA ALA A 6 34.95 12.89 -57.77
C ALA A 6 36.19 13.08 -56.89
N ALA A 7 36.07 12.86 -55.58
CA ALA A 7 37.22 12.70 -54.69
C ALA A 7 36.98 11.47 -53.79
N MET A 8 37.67 10.39 -54.13
CA MET A 8 37.86 9.22 -53.28
C MET A 8 38.83 9.60 -52.14
N ILE A 9 38.46 9.30 -50.90
CA ILE A 9 39.41 9.29 -49.78
C ILE A 9 39.29 7.93 -49.11
N ALA A 10 40.38 7.16 -49.22
CA ALA A 10 40.53 5.83 -48.63
C ALA A 10 40.76 5.96 -47.12
N ASN A 11 40.00 5.20 -46.33
CA ASN A 11 40.18 5.14 -44.88
C ASN A 11 40.80 3.79 -44.49
N PRO A 12 41.89 3.77 -43.69
CA PRO A 12 42.58 2.54 -43.34
C PRO A 12 41.78 1.70 -42.35
N LEU A 13 41.71 0.40 -42.63
CA LEU A 13 41.20 -0.64 -41.74
C LEU A 13 42.04 -0.67 -40.46
N LEU A 14 41.43 -0.29 -39.34
CA LEU A 14 41.99 -0.44 -38.01
C LEU A 14 41.56 -1.82 -37.47
N THR A 15 42.48 -2.77 -37.47
CA THR A 15 42.29 -4.12 -36.91
C THR A 15 42.32 -4.03 -35.37
N LEU A 16 41.15 -4.04 -34.74
CA LEU A 16 41.01 -4.06 -33.29
C LEU A 16 41.13 -5.50 -32.79
N ALA A 17 42.20 -5.82 -32.06
CA ALA A 17 42.37 -7.11 -31.41
C ALA A 17 41.40 -7.23 -30.22
N LEU A 18 40.39 -8.09 -30.34
CA LEU A 18 39.50 -8.43 -29.23
C LEU A 18 40.24 -9.36 -28.25
N ALA A 19 40.67 -8.81 -27.11
CA ALA A 19 41.07 -9.61 -25.96
C ALA A 19 39.82 -10.26 -25.34
N THR A 20 39.64 -11.56 -25.56
CA THR A 20 38.60 -12.36 -24.91
C THR A 20 39.00 -12.65 -23.46
N SER A 21 38.58 -11.78 -22.55
CA SER A 21 38.67 -12.04 -21.11
C SER A 21 37.56 -13.02 -20.70
N SER A 22 37.92 -14.28 -20.48
CA SER A 22 37.03 -15.28 -19.89
C SER A 22 36.74 -14.91 -18.43
N PHE A 23 35.61 -14.25 -18.19
CA PHE A 23 35.07 -14.10 -16.84
C PHE A 23 34.50 -15.44 -16.38
N ALA A 24 35.20 -16.11 -15.46
CA ALA A 24 34.62 -17.22 -14.71
C ALA A 24 33.41 -16.69 -13.93
N ALA A 25 32.21 -17.04 -14.37
CA ALA A 25 30.98 -16.75 -13.67
C ALA A 25 30.92 -17.62 -12.40
N THR A 26 31.50 -17.14 -11.31
CA THR A 26 31.20 -17.64 -9.98
C THR A 26 29.75 -17.31 -9.68
N THR A 27 28.87 -18.31 -9.86
CA THR A 27 27.48 -18.25 -9.42
C THR A 27 27.45 -18.15 -7.89
N LEU A 28 27.48 -16.92 -7.37
CA LEU A 28 27.11 -16.62 -6.00
C LEU A 28 25.62 -16.95 -5.85
N LEU A 29 25.32 -18.12 -5.28
CA LEU A 29 23.98 -18.41 -4.78
C LEU A 29 23.66 -17.35 -3.73
N ALA A 30 22.79 -16.41 -4.10
CA ALA A 30 22.28 -15.42 -3.15
C ALA A 30 21.68 -16.19 -1.95
N PRO A 31 21.99 -15.80 -0.70
CA PRO A 31 21.40 -16.43 0.46
C PRO A 31 19.87 -16.36 0.32
N ALA A 32 19.19 -17.49 0.48
CA ALA A 32 17.74 -17.48 0.62
C ALA A 32 17.42 -16.61 1.84
N ALA A 33 16.86 -15.42 1.60
CA ALA A 33 16.49 -14.51 2.66
C ALA A 33 15.50 -15.22 3.59
N MET A 34 15.94 -15.53 4.81
CA MET A 34 15.07 -16.10 5.83
C MET A 34 13.91 -15.15 6.08
N ALA A 35 12.70 -15.70 6.16
CA ALA A 35 11.53 -14.90 6.52
C ALA A 35 11.75 -14.28 7.92
N ALA A 36 11.50 -12.99 8.04
CA ALA A 36 11.64 -12.32 9.34
C ALA A 36 10.57 -12.83 10.32
N ASN A 37 10.88 -12.90 11.61
CA ASN A 37 9.89 -13.24 12.65
C ASN A 37 8.91 -12.09 12.92
N THR A 38 9.39 -10.86 12.74
CA THR A 38 8.62 -9.63 12.87
C THR A 38 8.79 -8.76 11.63
N THR A 39 7.77 -7.97 11.33
CA THR A 39 7.76 -6.95 10.29
C THR A 39 7.57 -5.59 10.94
N THR A 40 8.49 -4.66 10.67
CA THR A 40 8.33 -3.25 10.92
C THR A 40 7.60 -2.61 9.74
N ILE A 41 6.45 -2.02 10.01
CA ILE A 41 5.62 -1.29 9.06
C ILE A 41 5.77 0.19 9.35
N THR A 42 6.40 0.92 8.43
CA THR A 42 6.47 2.38 8.46
C THR A 42 5.37 2.94 7.59
N PHE A 43 4.45 3.69 8.19
CA PHE A 43 3.43 4.46 7.48
C PHE A 43 3.96 5.86 7.23
N ASN A 44 4.09 6.24 5.96
CA ASN A 44 4.35 7.61 5.54
C ASN A 44 3.00 8.22 5.16
N VAL A 45 2.51 9.14 5.97
CA VAL A 45 1.15 9.65 5.93
C VAL A 45 1.15 11.11 5.48
N VAL A 46 0.45 11.39 4.39
CA VAL A 46 0.22 12.75 3.91
C VAL A 46 -1.21 13.16 4.25
N GLY A 47 -1.38 14.34 4.83
CA GLY A 47 -2.70 14.94 5.09
C GLY A 47 -3.27 14.66 6.49
N CYS A 48 -2.55 13.98 7.38
CA CYS A 48 -2.93 13.92 8.78
C CYS A 48 -1.77 13.63 9.75
N ASP A 49 -1.42 14.64 10.56
CA ASP A 49 -0.69 14.46 11.81
C ASP A 49 -1.67 14.27 12.98
N GLY A 50 -1.27 13.45 13.97
CA GLY A 50 -2.10 13.10 15.12
C GLY A 50 -3.18 12.05 14.84
N CYS A 51 -3.30 11.58 13.60
CA CYS A 51 -4.10 10.39 13.30
C CYS A 51 -3.49 9.14 13.96
N THR A 52 -4.33 8.13 14.20
CA THR A 52 -3.88 6.84 14.72
C THR A 52 -4.15 5.71 13.73
N ILE A 53 -3.25 4.73 13.73
CA ILE A 53 -3.32 3.53 12.90
C ILE A 53 -3.18 2.32 13.82
N GLN A 54 -4.08 1.35 13.69
CA GLN A 54 -3.99 0.08 14.41
C GLN A 54 -3.95 -1.07 13.41
N PRO A 55 -2.83 -1.82 13.32
CA PRO A 55 -2.79 -3.06 12.57
C PRO A 55 -3.69 -4.10 13.24
N ALA A 56 -4.57 -4.73 12.48
CA ALA A 56 -5.45 -5.77 12.99
C ALA A 56 -5.65 -6.87 11.95
N GLN A 57 -5.82 -8.12 12.38
CA GLN A 57 -6.04 -9.26 11.48
C GLN A 57 -7.20 -10.10 11.98
N TRP A 58 -8.23 -10.21 11.14
CA TRP A 58 -9.29 -11.20 11.29
C TRP A 58 -9.40 -12.02 10.01
N LEU A 59 -9.24 -13.34 10.15
CA LEU A 59 -9.24 -14.26 9.01
C LEU A 59 -10.56 -15.04 8.97
N LYS A 60 -11.26 -14.95 7.84
CA LYS A 60 -12.49 -15.73 7.58
C LYS A 60 -12.21 -17.22 7.75
N GLY A 61 -13.14 -17.92 8.39
CA GLY A 61 -13.07 -19.36 8.60
C GLY A 61 -12.03 -19.83 9.63
N LYS A 62 -11.29 -18.93 10.29
CA LYS A 62 -10.40 -19.28 11.40
C LYS A 62 -11.07 -19.05 12.74
N SER A 63 -11.02 -20.08 13.60
CA SER A 63 -11.41 -19.99 15.00
C SER A 63 -10.31 -19.29 15.82
N GLY A 64 -10.71 -18.35 16.67
CA GLY A 64 -9.81 -17.63 17.58
C GLY A 64 -10.09 -16.13 17.62
N ALA A 65 -9.53 -15.44 18.60
CA ALA A 65 -9.60 -13.99 18.67
C ALA A 65 -8.83 -13.36 17.49
N PRO A 66 -9.34 -12.27 16.89
CA PRO A 66 -8.57 -11.44 15.98
C PRO A 66 -7.24 -11.02 16.61
N TYR A 67 -6.21 -10.86 15.78
CA TYR A 67 -4.98 -10.22 16.24
C TYR A 67 -5.20 -8.71 16.25
N GLU A 68 -4.89 -8.07 17.37
CA GLU A 68 -4.90 -6.63 17.54
C GLU A 68 -3.48 -6.15 17.85
N GLY A 69 -2.91 -5.39 16.93
CA GLY A 69 -1.64 -4.73 17.11
C GLY A 69 -1.78 -3.47 17.98
N LYS A 70 -0.63 -2.94 18.40
CA LYS A 70 -0.57 -1.66 19.11
C LYS A 70 -1.00 -0.53 18.18
N THR A 71 -1.85 0.36 18.69
CA THR A 71 -2.17 1.62 18.03
C THR A 71 -0.96 2.54 18.00
N VAL A 72 -0.65 3.08 16.83
CA VAL A 72 0.47 3.99 16.60
C VAL A 72 -0.04 5.35 16.14
N THR A 73 0.59 6.41 16.59
CA THR A 73 0.20 7.79 16.26
C THR A 73 1.13 8.33 15.18
N VAL A 74 0.55 9.03 14.21
CA VAL A 74 1.30 9.75 13.18
C VAL A 74 1.89 11.02 13.78
N VAL A 75 3.20 11.15 13.70
CA VAL A 75 3.97 12.32 14.14
C VAL A 75 4.89 12.74 13.00
N ASN A 76 4.78 13.99 12.56
CA ASN A 76 5.55 14.54 11.44
C ASN A 76 5.41 13.68 10.16
N GLY A 77 4.20 13.24 9.86
CA GLY A 77 3.87 12.42 8.71
C GLY A 77 4.32 10.96 8.80
N VAL A 78 4.79 10.48 9.95
CA VAL A 78 5.29 9.11 10.10
C VAL A 78 4.67 8.39 11.30
N ALA A 79 4.31 7.12 11.13
CA ALA A 79 4.00 6.19 12.21
C ALA A 79 4.70 4.85 11.97
N THR A 80 5.12 4.16 13.03
CA THR A 80 5.80 2.85 12.90
C THR A 80 5.16 1.82 13.81
N ALA A 81 4.75 0.69 13.23
CA ALA A 81 4.23 -0.46 13.96
C ALA A 81 5.14 -1.68 13.76
N THR A 82 5.35 -2.47 14.80
CA THR A 82 6.02 -3.78 14.71
C THR A 82 5.00 -4.88 14.95
N VAL A 83 4.87 -5.80 14.00
CA VAL A 83 3.90 -6.91 14.05
C VAL A 83 4.60 -8.24 13.81
N PRO A 84 4.07 -9.38 14.28
CA PRO A 84 4.58 -10.68 13.86
C PRO A 84 4.37 -10.84 12.34
N THR A 85 5.40 -11.26 11.61
CA THR A 85 5.34 -11.39 10.14
C THR A 85 4.21 -12.31 9.69
N ALA A 86 3.96 -13.38 10.45
CA ALA A 86 2.87 -14.33 10.22
C ALA A 86 1.46 -13.70 10.28
N LYS A 87 1.33 -12.50 10.87
CA LYS A 87 0.07 -11.77 10.99
C LYS A 87 -0.17 -10.77 9.84
N THR A 88 0.81 -10.57 8.95
CA THR A 88 0.71 -9.56 7.87
C THR A 88 -0.27 -9.94 6.75
N LYS A 89 -0.37 -11.23 6.42
CA LYS A 89 -1.29 -11.71 5.38
C LYS A 89 -2.73 -11.60 5.87
N GLY A 90 -3.58 -10.86 5.16
CA GLY A 90 -4.95 -10.58 5.59
C GLY A 90 -5.03 -9.57 6.74
N MET A 91 -3.96 -8.82 6.99
CA MET A 91 -4.00 -7.69 7.91
C MET A 91 -4.78 -6.54 7.28
N SER A 92 -5.53 -5.83 8.10
CA SER A 92 -6.16 -4.55 7.79
C SER A 92 -5.64 -3.50 8.77
N PHE A 93 -5.86 -2.23 8.47
CA PHE A 93 -5.39 -1.13 9.29
C PHE A 93 -6.58 -0.27 9.68
N ASN A 94 -6.96 -0.29 10.97
CA ASN A 94 -7.95 0.66 11.46
C ASN A 94 -7.31 2.04 11.48
N PHE A 95 -8.10 3.06 11.17
CA PHE A 95 -7.66 4.44 11.06
C PHE A 95 -8.60 5.35 11.84
N THR A 96 -8.05 6.27 12.61
CA THR A 96 -8.83 7.30 13.29
C THR A 96 -8.18 8.65 13.08
N ALA A 97 -8.97 9.64 12.67
CA ALA A 97 -8.54 11.02 12.62
C ALA A 97 -9.16 11.82 13.78
N PRO A 98 -8.39 12.69 14.46
CA PRO A 98 -8.89 13.44 15.62
C PRO A 98 -9.99 14.44 15.25
N TRP A 99 -10.08 14.82 13.97
CA TRP A 99 -11.08 15.74 13.44
C TRP A 99 -12.30 15.01 12.86
N ALA A 100 -12.31 13.68 12.81
CA ALA A 100 -13.40 12.94 12.17
C ALA A 100 -14.69 13.01 13.00
N VAL A 101 -15.82 13.19 12.31
CA VAL A 101 -17.13 12.94 12.89
C VAL A 101 -17.27 11.44 13.20
N ASN A 102 -17.90 11.11 14.34
CA ASN A 102 -18.17 9.73 14.71
C ASN A 102 -19.08 9.06 13.66
N GLN A 103 -18.80 7.80 13.31
CA GLN A 103 -19.64 6.96 12.43
C GLN A 103 -20.18 5.72 13.13
N ASN A 104 -19.88 5.52 14.42
CA ASN A 104 -20.13 4.26 15.14
C ASN A 104 -19.60 3.05 14.35
N ALA A 105 -18.39 3.21 13.83
CA ALA A 105 -17.64 2.21 13.08
C ALA A 105 -16.15 2.56 13.13
N LEU A 106 -15.29 1.55 13.08
CA LEU A 106 -13.85 1.70 12.90
C LEU A 106 -13.56 1.84 11.42
N GLN A 107 -12.98 2.96 11.00
CA GLN A 107 -12.58 3.13 9.62
C GLN A 107 -11.38 2.25 9.28
N ASN A 108 -11.27 1.79 8.04
CA ASN A 108 -10.06 1.13 7.55
C ASN A 108 -9.38 1.89 6.42
N ILE A 109 -8.05 1.76 6.36
CA ILE A 109 -7.25 2.21 5.22
C ILE A 109 -7.59 1.34 4.00
N VAL A 110 -7.98 1.97 2.89
CA VAL A 110 -8.17 1.29 1.61
C VAL A 110 -6.81 0.95 1.00
N ILE A 111 -6.62 -0.33 0.65
CA ILE A 111 -5.43 -0.79 -0.07
C ILE A 111 -5.65 -0.79 -1.58
N GLN A 112 -6.84 -1.16 -2.03
CA GLN A 112 -7.18 -1.16 -3.45
C GLN A 112 -8.67 -0.91 -3.69
N TYR A 113 -8.98 0.00 -4.62
CA TYR A 113 -10.34 0.14 -5.16
C TYR A 113 -10.58 -0.86 -6.30
N LYS A 114 -11.76 -1.46 -6.34
CA LYS A 114 -12.12 -2.41 -7.41
C LYS A 114 -12.14 -1.68 -8.75
N GLY A 115 -11.47 -2.23 -9.76
CA GLY A 115 -11.36 -1.64 -11.09
C GLY A 115 -10.14 -0.73 -11.28
N VAL A 116 -9.51 -0.27 -10.19
CA VAL A 116 -8.20 0.41 -10.27
C VAL A 116 -7.11 -0.66 -10.37
N PRO A 117 -6.21 -0.59 -11.38
CA PRO A 117 -5.14 -1.56 -11.55
C PRO A 117 -4.26 -1.64 -10.29
N ALA A 118 -3.84 -2.86 -9.94
CA ALA A 118 -2.94 -3.07 -8.83
C ALA A 118 -1.63 -2.29 -9.06
N GLY A 119 -1.11 -1.66 -8.01
CA GLY A 119 0.09 -0.84 -8.13
C GLY A 119 -0.13 0.55 -8.74
N THR A 120 -1.38 0.98 -8.97
CA THR A 120 -1.71 2.35 -9.43
C THR A 120 -2.27 3.17 -8.27
N LEU A 121 -1.85 4.44 -8.19
CA LEU A 121 -2.42 5.40 -7.25
C LEU A 121 -3.78 5.87 -7.80
N PRO A 122 -4.91 5.64 -7.09
CA PRO A 122 -6.18 6.22 -7.50
C PRO A 122 -6.12 7.74 -7.40
N THR A 123 -6.74 8.42 -8.37
CA THR A 123 -7.12 9.82 -8.20
C THR A 123 -8.15 9.95 -7.09
N ARG A 124 -8.29 11.17 -6.56
CA ARG A 124 -9.32 11.45 -5.57
C ARG A 124 -10.74 11.19 -6.10
N ALA A 125 -11.01 11.51 -7.36
CA ALA A 125 -12.32 11.27 -7.97
C ALA A 125 -12.63 9.77 -8.06
N GLU A 126 -11.68 8.96 -8.56
CA GLU A 126 -11.82 7.50 -8.60
C GLU A 126 -12.05 6.90 -7.22
N ALA A 127 -11.34 7.40 -6.20
CA ALA A 127 -11.55 6.96 -4.83
C ALA A 127 -12.98 7.25 -4.34
N LEU A 128 -13.50 8.46 -4.61
CA LEU A 128 -14.85 8.87 -4.19
C LEU A 128 -15.96 8.10 -4.90
N ASP A 129 -15.78 7.86 -6.21
CA ASP A 129 -16.78 7.22 -7.07
C ASP A 129 -16.72 5.69 -7.01
N SER A 130 -15.63 5.12 -6.48
CA SER A 130 -15.53 3.68 -6.30
C SER A 130 -16.59 3.20 -5.32
N THR A 131 -17.34 2.18 -5.74
CA THR A 131 -18.40 1.53 -4.95
C THR A 131 -17.90 0.30 -4.18
N LYS A 132 -16.64 -0.11 -4.41
CA LYS A 132 -16.06 -1.32 -3.80
C LYS A 132 -14.57 -1.15 -3.57
N ALA A 133 -14.09 -1.52 -2.39
CA ALA A 133 -12.69 -1.44 -2.03
C ALA A 133 -12.24 -2.60 -1.14
N SER A 134 -10.94 -2.88 -1.14
CA SER A 134 -10.30 -3.80 -0.24
C SER A 134 -9.41 -3.04 0.74
N GLY A 135 -9.56 -3.32 2.03
CA GLY A 135 -8.59 -2.95 3.07
C GLY A 135 -7.73 -4.13 3.55
N CYS A 136 -7.84 -5.29 2.90
CA CYS A 136 -7.13 -6.51 3.26
C CYS A 136 -5.79 -6.58 2.56
N TRP A 137 -4.69 -6.59 3.31
CA TRP A 137 -3.34 -6.62 2.76
C TRP A 137 -2.94 -8.04 2.37
N ALA A 138 -2.25 -8.21 1.24
CA ALA A 138 -1.69 -9.50 0.83
C ALA A 138 -0.58 -9.99 1.79
N GLY A 139 -0.03 -9.11 2.63
CA GLY A 139 1.02 -9.40 3.60
C GLY A 139 2.43 -9.32 3.00
N THR A 140 3.41 -9.71 3.80
CA THR A 140 4.82 -9.76 3.40
C THR A 140 5.59 -10.82 4.17
N LYS A 141 6.76 -11.21 3.64
CA LYS A 141 7.77 -11.99 4.37
C LYS A 141 8.97 -11.14 4.82
N SER A 142 9.00 -9.88 4.39
CA SER A 142 10.06 -8.93 4.70
C SER A 142 10.00 -8.49 6.17
N GLY A 143 11.17 -8.25 6.76
CA GLY A 143 11.28 -7.64 8.08
C GLY A 143 10.93 -6.16 8.11
N ASN A 144 10.90 -5.49 6.95
CA ASN A 144 10.56 -4.08 6.83
C ASN A 144 9.68 -3.81 5.61
N VAL A 145 8.70 -2.93 5.78
CA VAL A 145 7.86 -2.42 4.69
C VAL A 145 7.50 -0.96 4.95
N THR A 146 7.47 -0.17 3.89
CA THR A 146 6.95 1.20 3.94
C THR A 146 5.62 1.24 3.20
N ILE A 147 4.60 1.75 3.87
CA ILE A 147 3.27 1.98 3.32
C ILE A 147 3.05 3.48 3.23
N GLN A 148 2.89 3.97 2.02
CA GLN A 148 2.56 5.36 1.75
C GLN A 148 1.03 5.51 1.87
N VAL A 149 0.53 6.49 2.61
CA VAL A 149 -0.89 6.67 2.93
C VAL A 149 -1.30 8.11 2.63
N ASN A 150 -2.32 8.27 1.79
CA ASN A 150 -2.94 9.56 1.54
C ASN A 150 -4.23 9.69 2.35
N VAL A 151 -4.36 10.83 3.04
CA VAL A 151 -5.54 11.17 3.83
C VAL A 151 -6.16 12.44 3.28
N GLY A 152 -7.40 12.32 2.80
CA GLY A 152 -8.26 13.43 2.46
C GLY A 152 -9.45 13.53 3.41
N ARG A 153 -10.33 14.50 3.15
CA ARG A 153 -11.58 14.68 3.89
C ARG A 153 -12.77 14.48 2.95
N VAL A 154 -13.82 13.84 3.44
CA VAL A 154 -15.15 13.83 2.82
C VAL A 154 -16.17 14.31 3.83
N THR A 155 -17.28 14.86 3.37
CA THR A 155 -18.38 15.20 4.28
C THR A 155 -19.30 14.00 4.41
N MET A 156 -19.51 13.50 5.62
CA MET A 156 -20.43 12.40 5.92
C MET A 156 -21.38 12.80 7.05
N GLU A 157 -22.53 12.14 7.10
CA GLU A 157 -23.47 12.27 8.21
C GLU A 157 -22.89 11.60 9.46
N GLY A 158 -22.85 12.30 10.58
CA GLY A 158 -22.34 11.76 11.83
C GLY A 158 -23.30 10.78 12.49
N PHE A 159 -22.77 10.00 13.43
CA PHE A 159 -23.55 9.14 14.31
C PHE A 159 -23.57 9.69 15.75
N PRO A 160 -24.75 9.80 16.39
CA PRO A 160 -26.08 9.69 15.76
C PRO A 160 -26.33 10.84 14.77
N ALA A 161 -27.30 10.66 13.85
CA ALA A 161 -27.63 11.63 12.80
C ALA A 161 -27.89 13.07 13.30
N SER A 162 -28.34 13.21 14.55
CA SER A 162 -28.58 14.49 15.22
C SER A 162 -27.32 15.35 15.37
N VAL A 163 -26.12 14.77 15.24
CA VAL A 163 -24.84 15.49 15.24
C VAL A 163 -24.64 16.27 13.92
N GLY A 164 -25.42 15.96 12.88
CA GLY A 164 -25.32 16.60 11.57
C GLY A 164 -24.15 16.06 10.75
N LYS A 165 -23.77 16.79 9.71
CA LYS A 165 -22.69 16.40 8.80
C LYS A 165 -21.36 16.97 9.27
N GLY A 166 -20.30 16.18 9.16
CA GLY A 166 -18.95 16.58 9.51
C GLY A 166 -17.90 15.97 8.59
N PRO A 167 -16.62 16.36 8.76
CA PRO A 167 -15.53 15.77 8.02
C PRO A 167 -15.32 14.32 8.48
N TYR A 168 -15.07 13.44 7.53
CA TYR A 168 -14.70 12.05 7.74
C TYR A 168 -13.51 11.70 6.81
N PRO A 169 -12.59 10.81 7.20
CA PRO A 169 -11.40 10.57 6.40
C PRO A 169 -11.73 9.85 5.10
N LEU A 170 -11.03 10.23 4.03
CA LEU A 170 -10.86 9.39 2.85
C LEU A 170 -9.40 8.94 2.88
N VAL A 171 -9.17 7.68 3.25
CA VAL A 171 -7.82 7.18 3.51
C VAL A 171 -7.52 5.96 2.62
N TYR A 172 -6.45 6.06 1.85
CA TYR A 172 -6.03 5.00 0.93
C TYR A 172 -4.51 4.97 0.78
N VAL A 173 -3.99 3.79 0.46
CA VAL A 173 -2.54 3.61 0.25
C VAL A 173 -2.12 4.07 -1.14
N VAL A 174 -0.88 4.51 -1.23
CA VAL A 174 -0.15 4.65 -2.49
C VAL A 174 0.63 3.34 -2.71
N PRO A 175 0.65 2.81 -3.95
CA PRO A 175 1.47 1.65 -4.36
C PRO A 175 2.90 1.62 -3.80
N PRO A 176 3.52 0.43 -3.64
CA PRO A 176 3.23 -0.81 -4.36
C PRO A 176 2.57 -1.94 -3.54
N ILE A 177 2.05 -1.68 -2.34
CA ILE A 177 1.46 -2.78 -1.57
C ILE A 177 0.23 -3.38 -2.27
N THR A 178 0.08 -4.70 -2.17
CA THR A 178 -0.97 -5.45 -2.86
C THR A 178 -2.12 -5.78 -1.92
N ALA A 179 -3.35 -5.58 -2.36
CA ALA A 179 -4.53 -6.03 -1.63
C ALA A 179 -4.84 -7.50 -1.90
N GLN A 180 -5.54 -8.14 -0.96
CA GLN A 180 -6.32 -9.33 -1.28
C GLN A 180 -7.52 -8.94 -2.13
N LYS A 181 -8.00 -9.86 -2.98
CA LYS A 181 -9.16 -9.61 -3.85
C LYS A 181 -10.51 -9.76 -3.10
N VAL A 182 -10.56 -9.24 -1.87
CA VAL A 182 -11.77 -9.14 -1.03
C VAL A 182 -12.25 -7.71 -1.10
N PHE A 183 -13.37 -7.46 -1.78
CA PHE A 183 -13.88 -6.12 -2.04
C PHE A 183 -15.22 -5.91 -1.34
N GLU A 184 -15.20 -5.06 -0.31
CA GLU A 184 -16.36 -4.64 0.46
C GLU A 184 -17.03 -3.43 -0.20
N PRO A 185 -18.34 -3.20 0.02
CA PRO A 185 -18.99 -1.97 -0.38
C PRO A 185 -18.32 -0.76 0.27
N THR A 186 -18.22 0.34 -0.47
CA THR A 186 -17.75 1.62 0.03
C THR A 186 -18.91 2.59 0.22
N TYR A 187 -18.70 3.60 1.06
CA TYR A 187 -19.52 4.80 1.11
C TYR A 187 -18.62 6.03 0.96
N LYS A 188 -18.79 6.77 -0.14
CA LYS A 188 -17.89 7.88 -0.54
C LYS A 188 -16.41 7.47 -0.56
N GLY A 189 -16.12 6.28 -1.08
CA GLY A 189 -14.78 5.71 -1.13
C GLY A 189 -14.25 5.13 0.19
N THR A 190 -14.99 5.25 1.29
CA THR A 190 -14.53 4.77 2.60
C THR A 190 -15.05 3.37 2.89
N ILE A 191 -14.28 2.61 3.67
CA ILE A 191 -14.66 1.32 4.25
C ILE A 191 -14.46 1.36 5.77
N GLY A 192 -15.20 0.53 6.49
CA GLY A 192 -15.06 0.38 7.94
C GLY A 192 -15.64 -0.93 8.43
N ASN A 193 -15.45 -1.20 9.72
CA ASN A 193 -15.89 -2.42 10.40
C ASN A 193 -16.44 -2.10 11.81
N GLN A 194 -17.13 -3.06 12.41
CA GLN A 194 -17.60 -3.00 13.81
C GLN A 194 -16.86 -4.00 14.71
N GLN A 195 -16.01 -4.86 14.14
CA GLN A 195 -15.48 -6.08 14.76
C GLN A 195 -13.98 -5.98 15.12
N GLY A 196 -13.40 -4.79 15.05
CA GLY A 196 -11.96 -4.57 15.31
C GLY A 196 -11.06 -4.81 14.10
N ALA A 197 -11.52 -5.52 13.06
CA ALA A 197 -10.77 -5.73 11.82
C ALA A 197 -11.70 -6.06 10.64
N LEU A 198 -11.21 -5.92 9.41
CA LEU A 198 -11.90 -6.43 8.22
C LEU A 198 -11.81 -7.97 8.14
N PRO A 199 -12.84 -8.65 7.64
CA PRO A 199 -12.84 -10.10 7.49
C PRO A 199 -12.06 -10.50 6.23
N CYS A 200 -10.75 -10.70 6.38
CA CYS A 200 -9.81 -10.99 5.28
C CYS A 200 -9.59 -12.50 5.08
N GLU A 201 -8.93 -12.90 3.99
CA GLU A 201 -8.61 -14.31 3.69
C GLU A 201 -7.26 -14.73 4.30
N GLY A 202 -7.18 -15.96 4.79
CA GLY A 202 -5.96 -16.52 5.38
C GLY A 202 -5.07 -17.33 4.40
N SER A 203 -5.66 -17.89 3.35
CA SER A 203 -5.06 -18.89 2.45
C SER A 203 -5.07 -18.42 1.00
#